data_AF-A0A932JMH6-F1
#
_entry.id   AF-A0A932JMH6-F1
#
_cell.length_a   1.000
_cell.length_b   1.000
_cell.length_c   1.000
_cell.angle_alpha   90.00
_cell.angle_beta   90.00
_cell.angle_gamma   90.00
#
_symmetry.space_group_name_H-M   'P 1'
#
loop_
_entity.id
_entity.type
_entity.pdbx_description
1 polymer ?
#
loop_
_entity_poly.entity_id
_entity_poly.type
_entity_poly.pdbx_seq_one_letter_code
_entity_poly.pdbx_strand_id
1 'polypeptide(L)'
;MRALLLAAALLAPLGARAGKAPSPWELLESAEPAERAAACAELARPPHQSTASYAALSRAMRDDLSDRVRLAAGVATLAFPGGATLAAVEGVLKTEPGAEIRRGLIVALATAPAHADNPDATRMIAAALADDADKGVRRAAAAALATRNDPAAVGAVRRASADDADKGVREAAARAFSVLSIPPKAKPKKKAPKRPDPEGVKGHDACPLPWGWCECSGVVRVRPQCLTTKECRTRNAEMQHYNVSCTWNGSDLGSVE
;
A
#
# COMPACT_ATOMS: atom_id res chain seq x y z
N MET A 1 -13.45 18.14 -0.32
CA MET A 1 -13.80 18.53 -1.72
C MET A 1 -12.76 19.42 -2.42
N ARG A 2 -11.91 20.22 -1.73
CA ARG A 2 -10.84 21.00 -2.39
C ARG A 2 -9.55 20.24 -2.72
N ALA A 3 -9.29 19.07 -2.12
CA ALA A 3 -8.11 18.25 -2.43
C ALA A 3 -8.21 17.53 -3.81
N LEU A 4 -9.43 17.25 -4.27
CA LEU A 4 -9.68 16.68 -5.61
C LEU A 4 -9.39 17.67 -6.75
N LEU A 5 -9.38 18.97 -6.48
CA LEU A 5 -9.12 19.99 -7.51
C LEU A 5 -7.63 20.17 -7.83
N LEU A 6 -6.73 19.85 -6.89
CA LEU A 6 -5.28 19.95 -7.13
C LEU A 6 -4.72 18.77 -7.94
N ALA A 7 -5.34 17.58 -7.85
CA ALA A 7 -5.00 16.46 -8.73
C ALA A 7 -5.56 16.65 -10.15
N ALA A 8 -6.71 17.32 -10.30
CA ALA A 8 -7.34 17.56 -11.59
C ALA A 8 -6.62 18.63 -12.45
N ALA A 9 -5.93 19.59 -11.82
CA ALA A 9 -5.25 20.68 -12.54
C ALA A 9 -3.99 20.25 -13.31
N LEU A 10 -3.46 19.04 -13.05
CA LEU A 10 -2.32 18.48 -13.79
C LEU A 10 -2.72 17.87 -15.15
N LEU A 11 -4.03 17.73 -15.42
CA LEU A 11 -4.63 17.00 -16.55
C LEU A 11 -5.27 17.92 -17.62
N ALA A 12 -4.81 19.17 -17.75
CA ALA A 12 -5.29 20.02 -18.86
C ALA A 12 -4.97 19.34 -20.22
N PRO A 13 -5.95 19.17 -21.13
CA PRO A 13 -5.71 18.48 -22.38
C PRO A 13 -4.75 19.28 -23.26
N LEU A 14 -3.72 18.59 -23.75
CA LEU A 14 -2.78 19.11 -24.75
C LEU A 14 -3.57 19.47 -26.03
N GLY A 15 -3.28 20.64 -26.60
CA GLY A 15 -3.90 21.09 -27.85
C GLY A 15 -3.79 20.04 -28.95
N ALA A 16 -4.86 19.87 -29.73
CA ALA A 16 -4.96 18.84 -30.74
C ALA A 16 -3.88 19.02 -31.83
N ARG A 17 -2.94 18.07 -31.93
CA ARG A 17 -2.04 17.94 -33.09
C ARG A 17 -2.76 17.17 -34.21
N ALA A 18 -2.62 17.62 -35.45
CA ALA A 18 -3.08 16.88 -36.62
C ALA A 18 -2.14 15.68 -36.87
N GLY A 19 -2.60 14.46 -36.57
CA GLY A 19 -1.82 13.23 -36.72
C GLY A 19 -2.29 12.11 -35.78
N LYS A 20 -1.73 10.90 -35.92
CA LYS A 20 -1.90 9.84 -34.91
C LYS A 20 -1.37 10.36 -33.58
N ALA A 21 -2.19 10.30 -32.52
CA ALA A 21 -1.76 10.71 -31.20
C ALA A 21 -0.50 9.92 -30.78
N PRO A 22 0.56 10.59 -30.30
CA PRO A 22 1.76 9.91 -29.85
C PRO A 22 1.41 8.98 -28.69
N SER A 23 2.08 7.83 -28.64
CA SER A 23 1.94 6.89 -27.53
C SER A 23 2.45 7.51 -26.22
N PRO A 24 1.99 7.03 -25.05
CA PRO A 24 2.54 7.48 -23.77
C PRO A 24 4.06 7.28 -23.65
N TRP A 25 4.62 6.28 -24.33
CA TRP A 25 6.05 6.02 -24.36
C TRP A 25 6.82 7.10 -25.12
N GLU A 26 6.32 7.52 -26.27
CA GLU A 26 6.91 8.64 -27.04
C GLU A 26 6.77 9.96 -26.28
N LEU A 27 5.63 10.17 -25.60
CA LEU A 27 5.40 11.38 -24.80
C LEU A 27 6.32 11.45 -23.57
N LEU A 28 6.73 10.32 -22.99
CA LEU A 28 7.72 10.30 -21.90
C LEU A 28 9.11 10.78 -22.35
N GLU A 29 9.44 10.69 -23.64
CA GLU A 29 10.71 11.14 -24.20
C GLU A 29 10.65 12.60 -24.70
N SER A 30 9.47 13.24 -24.59
CA SER A 30 9.29 14.62 -25.05
C SER A 30 10.16 15.61 -24.29
N ALA A 31 10.65 16.63 -24.99
CA ALA A 31 11.30 17.78 -24.38
C ALA A 31 10.32 18.57 -23.47
N GLU A 32 9.03 18.55 -23.80
CA GLU A 32 7.99 19.29 -23.09
C GLU A 32 7.59 18.59 -21.78
N PRO A 33 7.82 19.20 -20.60
CA PRO A 33 7.49 18.58 -19.32
C PRO A 33 5.99 18.31 -19.14
N ALA A 34 5.13 19.10 -19.80
CA ALA A 34 3.70 18.89 -19.78
C ALA A 34 3.30 17.58 -20.49
N GLU A 35 3.96 17.26 -21.60
CA GLU A 35 3.75 16.02 -22.36
C GLU A 35 4.22 14.80 -21.55
N ARG A 36 5.41 14.87 -20.95
CA ARG A 36 5.92 13.80 -20.06
C ARG A 36 5.02 13.59 -18.84
N ALA A 37 4.56 14.65 -18.20
CA ALA A 37 3.66 14.54 -17.05
C ALA A 37 2.30 13.90 -17.42
N ALA A 38 1.75 14.23 -18.59
CA ALA A 38 0.53 13.61 -19.11
C ALA A 38 0.76 12.11 -19.39
N ALA A 39 1.91 11.76 -19.96
CA ALA A 39 2.29 10.37 -20.22
C ALA A 39 2.32 9.52 -18.94
N CYS A 40 2.81 10.09 -17.82
CA CYS A 40 2.81 9.38 -16.54
C CYS A 40 1.41 8.91 -16.13
N ALA A 41 0.40 9.76 -16.32
CA ALA A 41 -0.98 9.44 -15.95
C ALA A 41 -1.59 8.34 -16.85
N GLU A 42 -1.24 8.33 -18.14
CA GLU A 42 -1.67 7.29 -19.09
C GLU A 42 -1.04 5.93 -18.77
N LEU A 43 0.24 5.90 -18.43
CA LEU A 43 0.98 4.67 -18.11
C LEU A 43 0.49 3.98 -16.83
N ALA A 44 -0.14 4.71 -15.93
CA ALA A 44 -0.77 4.17 -14.72
C ALA A 44 -2.14 3.53 -14.96
N ARG A 45 -2.72 3.65 -16.17
CA ARG A 45 -4.08 3.18 -16.49
C ARG A 45 -4.05 2.03 -17.52
N PRO A 46 -5.05 1.12 -17.50
CA PRO A 46 -5.23 0.15 -18.57
C PRO A 46 -5.40 0.85 -19.94
N PRO A 47 -4.88 0.29 -21.05
CA PRO A 47 -4.20 -1.01 -21.14
C PRO A 47 -2.70 -0.95 -20.83
N HIS A 48 -2.14 0.22 -20.52
CA HIS A 48 -0.70 0.40 -20.38
C HIS A 48 -0.15 -0.02 -19.02
N GLN A 49 -1.00 -0.16 -17.99
CA GLN A 49 -0.57 -0.57 -16.66
C GLN A 49 0.15 -1.93 -16.69
N SER A 50 1.47 -1.89 -16.55
CA SER A 50 2.37 -3.04 -16.71
C SER A 50 3.66 -2.86 -15.90
N THR A 51 4.46 -3.93 -15.78
CA THR A 51 5.79 -3.84 -15.15
C THR A 51 6.70 -2.83 -15.84
N ALA A 52 6.62 -2.72 -17.17
CA ALA A 52 7.37 -1.73 -17.93
C ALA A 52 6.94 -0.30 -17.55
N SER A 53 5.64 -0.07 -17.38
CA SER A 53 5.10 1.23 -17.00
C SER A 53 5.55 1.61 -15.59
N TYR A 54 5.49 0.67 -14.65
CA TYR A 54 6.03 0.89 -13.30
C TYR A 54 7.52 1.26 -13.33
N ALA A 55 8.34 0.57 -14.13
CA ALA A 55 9.76 0.86 -14.24
C ALA A 55 10.02 2.26 -14.82
N ALA A 56 9.28 2.65 -15.85
CA ALA A 56 9.39 3.98 -16.47
C ALA A 56 8.96 5.10 -15.52
N LEU A 57 7.84 4.92 -14.83
CA LEU A 57 7.36 5.86 -13.81
C LEU A 57 8.33 5.97 -12.63
N SER A 58 8.87 4.85 -12.16
CA SER A 58 9.87 4.85 -11.07
C SER A 58 11.15 5.60 -11.45
N ARG A 59 11.57 5.51 -12.72
CA ARG A 59 12.69 6.29 -13.26
C ARG A 59 12.34 7.77 -13.35
N ALA A 60 11.21 8.12 -13.97
CA ALA A 60 10.78 9.51 -14.12
C ALA A 60 10.57 10.20 -12.76
N MET A 61 10.04 9.47 -11.75
CA MET A 61 9.88 9.98 -10.40
C MET A 61 11.21 10.39 -9.74
N ARG A 62 12.30 9.66 -10.01
CA ARG A 62 13.61 9.92 -9.40
C ARG A 62 14.48 10.87 -10.21
N ASP A 63 14.45 10.75 -11.52
CA ASP A 63 15.51 11.25 -12.40
C ASP A 63 15.04 12.39 -13.32
N ASP A 64 13.73 12.67 -13.42
CA ASP A 64 13.27 13.75 -14.31
C ASP A 64 13.66 15.13 -13.77
N LEU A 65 14.16 15.99 -14.66
CA LEU A 65 14.59 17.35 -14.33
C LEU A 65 13.42 18.25 -13.91
N SER A 66 12.20 17.92 -14.32
CA SER A 66 11.00 18.69 -14.00
C SER A 66 10.31 18.19 -12.74
N ASP A 67 10.17 19.07 -11.76
CA ASP A 67 9.41 18.83 -10.53
C ASP A 67 7.98 18.34 -10.81
N ARG A 68 7.36 18.90 -11.87
CA ARG A 68 6.02 18.51 -12.31
C ARG A 68 5.98 17.04 -12.75
N VAL A 69 7.00 16.60 -13.49
CA VAL A 69 7.07 15.22 -13.98
C VAL A 69 7.41 14.27 -12.84
N ARG A 70 8.35 14.63 -11.95
CA ARG A 70 8.66 13.81 -10.76
C ARG A 70 7.43 13.58 -9.89
N LEU A 71 6.65 14.63 -9.62
CA LEU A 71 5.38 14.51 -8.89
C LEU A 71 4.36 13.67 -9.66
N ALA A 72 4.14 13.94 -10.96
CA ALA A 72 3.19 13.18 -11.78
C ALA A 72 3.53 11.68 -11.82
N ALA A 73 4.81 11.36 -12.01
CA ALA A 73 5.33 10.00 -12.02
C ALA A 73 5.15 9.32 -10.66
N GLY A 74 5.44 10.03 -9.55
CA GLY A 74 5.26 9.47 -8.22
C GLY A 74 3.79 9.22 -7.85
N VAL A 75 2.88 10.14 -8.22
CA VAL A 75 1.44 9.92 -8.08
C VAL A 75 0.97 8.73 -8.93
N ALA A 76 1.42 8.65 -10.18
CA ALA A 76 1.11 7.55 -11.08
C ALA A 76 1.63 6.20 -10.56
N THR A 77 2.81 6.18 -9.92
CA THR A 77 3.41 4.96 -9.34
C THR A 77 2.53 4.38 -8.22
N LEU A 78 1.80 5.22 -7.46
CA LEU A 78 0.87 4.78 -6.40
C LEU A 78 -0.38 4.05 -6.92
N ALA A 79 -0.59 3.98 -8.25
CA ALA A 79 -1.59 3.12 -8.85
C ALA A 79 -1.18 1.63 -8.86
N PHE A 80 0.10 1.33 -8.65
CA PHE A 80 0.65 -0.02 -8.68
C PHE A 80 0.69 -0.62 -7.27
N PRO A 81 -0.03 -1.71 -7.00
CA PRO A 81 0.01 -2.36 -5.69
C PRO A 81 1.38 -3.02 -5.46
N GLY A 82 1.82 -3.06 -4.21
CA GLY A 82 3.01 -3.81 -3.80
C GLY A 82 3.97 -3.01 -2.91
N GLY A 83 4.84 -3.75 -2.20
CA GLY A 83 5.84 -3.16 -1.30
C GLY A 83 6.93 -2.37 -2.03
N ALA A 84 7.28 -2.77 -3.26
CA ALA A 84 8.27 -2.06 -4.07
C ALA A 84 7.86 -0.61 -4.37
N THR A 85 6.57 -0.37 -4.63
CA THR A 85 6.00 0.97 -4.83
C THR A 85 6.26 1.86 -3.62
N LEU A 86 5.90 1.38 -2.43
CA LEU A 86 6.07 2.15 -1.19
C LEU A 86 7.55 2.37 -0.84
N ALA A 87 8.42 1.37 -1.08
CA ALA A 87 9.85 1.53 -0.89
C ALA A 87 10.44 2.61 -1.82
N ALA A 88 10.01 2.65 -3.09
CA ALA A 88 10.44 3.67 -4.04
C ALA A 88 9.96 5.08 -3.63
N VAL A 89 8.68 5.21 -3.23
CA VAL A 89 8.12 6.48 -2.74
C VAL A 89 8.80 6.92 -1.45
N GLU A 90 9.10 6.00 -0.52
CA GLU A 90 9.81 6.32 0.71
C GLU A 90 11.24 6.83 0.44
N GLY A 91 11.94 6.22 -0.52
CA GLY A 91 13.24 6.71 -0.98
C GLY A 91 13.15 8.15 -1.46
N VAL A 92 12.19 8.45 -2.33
CA VAL A 92 11.97 9.81 -2.87
C VAL A 92 11.59 10.79 -1.76
N LEU A 93 10.68 10.43 -0.84
CA LEU A 93 10.33 11.32 0.29
C LEU A 93 11.55 11.69 1.16
N LYS A 94 12.57 10.84 1.25
CA LYS A 94 13.79 11.11 2.03
C LYS A 94 14.80 11.98 1.29
N THR A 95 14.89 11.86 -0.04
CA THR A 95 15.95 12.51 -0.84
C THR A 95 15.47 13.69 -1.67
N GLU A 96 14.15 13.83 -1.90
CA GLU A 96 13.59 14.84 -2.79
C GLU A 96 13.73 16.24 -2.18
N PRO A 97 14.47 17.17 -2.81
CA PRO A 97 14.64 18.52 -2.29
C PRO A 97 13.33 19.33 -2.34
N GLY A 98 12.48 19.11 -3.36
CA GLY A 98 11.27 19.88 -3.57
C GLY A 98 10.18 19.61 -2.53
N ALA A 99 9.95 20.56 -1.61
CA ALA A 99 8.91 20.46 -0.59
C ALA A 99 7.51 20.25 -1.20
N GLU A 100 7.22 20.87 -2.35
CA GLU A 100 5.93 20.68 -3.03
C GLU A 100 5.76 19.25 -3.59
N ILE A 101 6.85 18.60 -4.02
CA ILE A 101 6.80 17.21 -4.49
C ILE A 101 6.56 16.28 -3.31
N ARG A 102 7.33 16.44 -2.20
CA ARG A 102 7.12 15.66 -0.98
C ARG A 102 5.69 15.83 -0.46
N ARG A 103 5.21 17.07 -0.38
CA ARG A 103 3.84 17.40 0.00
C ARG A 103 2.80 16.73 -0.91
N GLY A 104 2.98 16.83 -2.22
CA GLY A 104 2.08 16.23 -3.21
C GLY A 104 2.03 14.70 -3.09
N LEU A 105 3.18 14.05 -2.91
CA LEU A 105 3.29 12.61 -2.67
C LEU A 105 2.59 12.18 -1.37
N ILE A 106 2.76 12.93 -0.29
CA ILE A 106 2.09 12.66 0.99
C ILE A 106 0.56 12.71 0.85
N VAL A 107 0.05 13.73 0.14
CA VAL A 107 -1.39 13.84 -0.13
C VAL A 107 -1.87 12.68 -1.01
N ALA A 108 -1.14 12.34 -2.07
CA ALA A 108 -1.51 11.26 -2.96
C ALA A 108 -1.52 9.89 -2.24
N LEU A 109 -0.49 9.61 -1.44
CA LEU A 109 -0.37 8.39 -0.64
C LEU A 109 -1.53 8.22 0.35
N ALA A 110 -2.06 9.32 0.89
CA ALA A 110 -3.21 9.30 1.79
C ALA A 110 -4.48 8.77 1.12
N THR A 111 -4.61 8.99 -0.19
CA THR A 111 -5.82 8.68 -0.97
C THR A 111 -5.62 7.54 -1.97
N ALA A 112 -4.42 6.99 -2.09
CA ALA A 112 -4.08 5.95 -3.06
C ALA A 112 -4.87 4.65 -2.77
N PRO A 113 -5.79 4.22 -3.66
CA PRO A 113 -6.63 3.04 -3.41
C PRO A 113 -5.83 1.75 -3.21
N ALA A 114 -4.73 1.59 -3.96
CA ALA A 114 -3.84 0.43 -3.88
C ALA A 114 -3.13 0.29 -2.53
N HIS A 115 -3.11 1.35 -1.71
CA HIS A 115 -2.40 1.42 -0.43
C HIS A 115 -3.30 1.90 0.72
N ALA A 116 -4.63 1.87 0.54
CA ALA A 116 -5.58 2.38 1.53
C ALA A 116 -5.45 1.67 2.89
N ASP A 117 -5.41 0.34 2.89
CA ASP A 117 -5.26 -0.48 4.11
C ASP A 117 -3.80 -0.88 4.38
N ASN A 118 -2.81 -0.26 3.71
CA ASN A 118 -1.40 -0.58 3.93
C ASN A 118 -0.83 0.24 5.12
N PRO A 119 -0.33 -0.42 6.19
CA PRO A 119 0.20 0.28 7.37
C PRO A 119 1.47 1.08 7.07
N ASP A 120 2.28 0.68 6.09
CA ASP A 120 3.49 1.43 5.70
C ASP A 120 3.14 2.80 5.14
N ALA A 121 2.02 2.92 4.41
CA ALA A 121 1.55 4.22 3.94
C ALA A 121 1.23 5.17 5.12
N THR A 122 0.57 4.67 6.17
CA THR A 122 0.34 5.45 7.40
C THR A 122 1.66 5.80 8.09
N ARG A 123 2.59 4.84 8.22
CA ARG A 123 3.91 5.03 8.83
C ARG A 123 4.71 6.13 8.11
N MET A 124 4.76 6.10 6.78
CA MET A 124 5.48 7.09 5.96
C MET A 124 4.91 8.49 6.14
N ILE A 125 3.57 8.63 6.17
CA ILE A 125 2.94 9.93 6.40
C ILE A 125 3.20 10.41 7.84
N ALA A 126 3.18 9.51 8.82
CA ALA A 126 3.50 9.85 10.20
C ALA A 126 4.97 10.29 10.37
N ALA A 127 5.90 9.68 9.64
CA ALA A 127 7.30 10.11 9.59
C ALA A 127 7.43 11.52 8.97
N ALA A 128 6.73 11.79 7.87
CA ALA A 128 6.72 13.13 7.27
C ALA A 128 6.12 14.20 8.20
N LEU A 129 5.15 13.85 9.06
CA LEU A 129 4.65 14.76 10.09
C LEU A 129 5.68 15.03 11.19
N ALA A 130 6.52 14.06 11.53
CA ALA A 130 7.50 14.19 12.61
C ALA A 130 8.76 14.92 12.17
N ASP A 131 9.29 14.55 11.00
CA ASP A 131 10.71 14.79 10.69
C ASP A 131 10.94 15.68 9.45
N ASP A 132 9.90 16.02 8.67
CA ASP A 132 10.10 16.85 7.48
C ASP A 132 10.49 18.28 7.85
N ALA A 133 11.54 18.81 7.22
CA ALA A 133 12.03 20.16 7.47
C ALA A 133 10.99 21.24 7.09
N ASP A 134 10.16 20.98 6.09
CA ASP A 134 9.16 21.93 5.60
C ASP A 134 7.84 21.83 6.36
N LYS A 135 7.41 22.95 6.96
CA LYS A 135 6.14 23.03 7.70
C LYS A 135 4.91 22.77 6.83
N GLY A 136 4.97 23.08 5.53
CA GLY A 136 3.89 22.81 4.58
C GLY A 136 3.70 21.31 4.36
N VAL A 137 4.80 20.56 4.26
CA VAL A 137 4.78 19.08 4.21
C VAL A 137 4.24 18.51 5.52
N ARG A 138 4.77 18.92 6.68
CA ARG A 138 4.26 18.44 7.99
C ARG A 138 2.77 18.73 8.18
N ARG A 139 2.32 19.93 7.81
CA ARG A 139 0.89 20.31 7.86
C ARG A 139 0.04 19.44 6.93
N ALA A 140 0.52 19.14 5.73
CA ALA A 140 -0.17 18.25 4.80
C ALA A 140 -0.21 16.81 5.33
N ALA A 141 0.86 16.34 5.96
CA ALA A 141 0.92 15.04 6.62
C ALA A 141 -0.12 14.90 7.73
N ALA A 142 -0.31 15.91 8.59
CA ALA A 142 -1.38 15.91 9.59
C ALA A 142 -2.77 15.74 8.95
N ALA A 143 -3.06 16.49 7.88
CA ALA A 143 -4.33 16.37 7.16
C ALA A 143 -4.50 15.01 6.44
N ALA A 144 -3.41 14.47 5.89
CA ALA A 144 -3.37 13.15 5.27
C ALA A 144 -3.68 12.03 6.28
N LEU A 145 -3.12 12.09 7.50
CA LEU A 145 -3.41 11.11 8.56
C LEU A 145 -4.89 11.16 8.98
N ALA A 146 -5.47 12.36 9.10
CA ALA A 146 -6.90 12.50 9.36
C ALA A 146 -7.76 11.85 8.26
N THR A 147 -7.34 12.01 7.01
CA THR A 147 -8.03 11.43 5.83
C THR A 147 -8.00 9.90 5.85
N ARG A 148 -6.86 9.32 6.23
CA ARG A 148 -6.69 7.87 6.32
C ARG A 148 -7.49 7.25 7.47
N ASN A 149 -7.75 8.03 8.53
CA ASN A 149 -8.50 7.59 9.71
C ASN A 149 -7.95 6.29 10.33
N ASP A 150 -6.62 6.16 10.36
CA ASP A 150 -5.91 4.99 10.88
C ASP A 150 -5.50 5.24 12.34
N PRO A 151 -5.96 4.42 13.31
CA PRO A 151 -5.59 4.55 14.72
C PRO A 151 -4.07 4.53 14.98
N ALA A 152 -3.27 3.90 14.10
CA ALA A 152 -1.82 3.90 14.23
C ALA A 152 -1.21 5.32 14.16
N ALA A 153 -1.92 6.27 13.58
CA ALA A 153 -1.48 7.66 13.47
C ALA A 153 -1.61 8.46 14.78
N VAL A 154 -2.49 8.06 15.71
CA VAL A 154 -2.88 8.84 16.90
C VAL A 154 -1.67 9.36 17.67
N GLY A 155 -0.65 8.52 17.88
CA GLY A 155 0.56 8.90 18.60
C GLY A 155 1.34 10.02 17.94
N ALA A 156 1.49 9.98 16.62
CA ALA A 156 2.22 10.99 15.85
C ALA A 156 1.49 12.33 15.85
N VAL A 157 0.18 12.34 15.60
CA VAL A 157 -0.62 13.57 15.56
C VAL A 157 -0.80 14.20 16.95
N ARG A 158 -0.86 13.39 18.02
CA ARG A 158 -0.86 13.91 19.39
C ARG A 158 0.46 14.62 19.73
N ARG A 159 1.61 14.07 19.32
CA ARG A 159 2.90 14.74 19.53
C ARG A 159 2.97 16.04 18.73
N ALA A 160 2.64 16.00 17.44
CA ALA A 160 2.69 17.19 16.60
C ALA A 160 1.70 18.28 17.04
N SER A 161 0.56 17.93 17.65
CA SER A 161 -0.38 18.94 18.18
C SER A 161 0.15 19.67 19.41
N ALA A 162 0.97 19.01 20.23
CA ALA A 162 1.60 19.59 21.41
C ALA A 162 2.90 20.33 21.07
N ASP A 163 3.77 19.70 20.29
CA ASP A 163 5.21 20.00 20.30
C ASP A 163 5.76 20.53 18.96
N ASP A 164 4.98 20.53 17.86
CA ASP A 164 5.51 21.05 16.59
C ASP A 164 5.84 22.54 16.71
N ALA A 165 6.97 22.96 16.16
CA ALA A 165 7.42 24.35 16.20
C ALA A 165 6.44 25.31 15.49
N ASP A 166 5.81 24.86 14.40
CA ASP A 166 4.89 25.69 13.61
C ASP A 166 3.45 25.61 14.14
N LYS A 167 2.86 26.77 14.40
CA LYS A 167 1.46 26.89 14.88
C LYS A 167 0.46 26.26 13.91
N GLY A 168 0.66 26.41 12.61
CA GLY A 168 -0.23 25.87 11.59
C GLY A 168 -0.20 24.34 11.54
N VAL A 169 0.95 23.73 11.82
CA VAL A 169 1.07 22.27 11.98
C VAL A 169 0.38 21.82 13.27
N ARG A 170 0.62 22.48 14.42
CA ARG A 170 -0.06 22.15 15.68
C ARG A 170 -1.59 22.17 15.54
N GLU A 171 -2.13 23.20 14.91
CA GLU A 171 -3.58 23.29 14.64
C GLU A 171 -4.10 22.20 13.70
N ALA A 172 -3.35 21.86 12.65
CA ALA A 172 -3.72 20.78 11.74
C ALA A 172 -3.69 19.42 12.44
N ALA A 173 -2.68 19.18 13.27
CA ALA A 173 -2.54 17.98 14.06
C ALA A 173 -3.62 17.86 15.15
N ALA A 174 -4.00 18.96 15.81
CA ALA A 174 -5.12 18.98 16.74
C ALA A 174 -6.44 18.60 16.06
N ARG A 175 -6.73 19.16 14.87
CA ARG A 175 -7.91 18.77 14.07
C ARG A 175 -7.88 17.29 13.70
N ALA A 176 -6.73 16.80 13.25
CA ALA A 176 -6.56 15.40 12.90
C ALA A 176 -6.73 14.48 14.12
N PHE A 177 -6.21 14.87 15.27
CA PHE A 177 -6.37 14.15 16.53
C PHE A 177 -7.86 14.05 16.93
N SER A 178 -8.64 15.12 16.77
CA SER A 178 -10.09 15.08 17.00
C SER A 178 -10.80 14.08 16.09
N VAL A 179 -10.40 13.97 14.82
CA VAL A 179 -10.97 12.99 13.87
C VAL A 179 -10.64 11.56 14.31
N LEU A 180 -9.38 11.30 14.69
CA LEU A 180 -8.91 9.96 15.04
C LEU A 180 -9.31 9.51 16.45
N SER A 181 -9.64 10.45 17.34
CA SER A 181 -10.08 10.16 18.72
C SER A 181 -11.56 9.79 18.80
N ILE A 182 -12.31 10.01 17.73
CA ILE A 182 -13.66 9.44 17.60
C ILE A 182 -13.44 7.97 17.27
N PRO A 183 -13.95 7.02 18.08
CA PRO A 183 -13.79 5.60 17.78
C PRO A 183 -14.33 5.35 16.36
N PRO A 184 -13.54 4.72 15.47
CA PRO A 184 -13.97 4.46 14.11
C PRO A 184 -15.28 3.69 14.19
N LYS A 185 -16.28 4.08 13.38
CA LYS A 185 -17.47 3.23 13.17
C LYS A 185 -16.93 1.83 12.86
N ALA A 186 -17.21 0.88 13.74
CA ALA A 186 -16.61 -0.44 13.66
C ALA A 186 -16.80 -0.97 12.23
N LYS A 187 -15.70 -1.12 11.46
CA LYS A 187 -15.77 -1.82 10.18
C LYS A 187 -16.44 -3.16 10.48
N PRO A 188 -17.47 -3.59 9.72
CA PRO A 188 -18.06 -4.90 9.94
C PRO A 188 -16.90 -5.91 9.89
N LYS A 189 -16.61 -6.56 11.01
CA LYS A 189 -15.58 -7.61 11.06
C LYS A 189 -15.97 -8.57 9.94
N LYS A 190 -15.10 -8.73 8.92
CA LYS A 190 -15.28 -9.82 7.96
C LYS A 190 -15.38 -11.07 8.83
N LYS A 191 -16.57 -11.67 8.89
CA LYS A 191 -16.77 -12.86 9.72
C LYS A 191 -15.74 -13.86 9.20
N ALA A 192 -14.83 -14.30 10.06
CA ALA A 192 -13.95 -15.39 9.72
C ALA A 192 -14.84 -16.50 9.16
N PRO A 193 -14.47 -17.12 8.01
CA PRO A 193 -15.22 -18.27 7.54
C PRO A 193 -15.32 -19.27 8.71
N LYS A 194 -16.49 -19.89 8.88
CA LYS A 194 -16.63 -20.89 9.92
C LYS A 194 -15.72 -22.07 9.56
N ARG A 195 -14.94 -22.54 10.53
CA ARG A 195 -14.13 -23.76 10.36
C ARG A 195 -15.04 -24.89 9.86
N PRO A 196 -14.70 -25.56 8.75
CA PRO A 196 -15.43 -26.75 8.34
C PRO A 196 -15.39 -27.77 9.48
N ASP A 197 -16.52 -28.44 9.74
CA ASP A 197 -16.56 -29.51 10.72
C ASP A 197 -15.56 -30.61 10.31
N PRO A 198 -14.50 -30.90 11.11
CA PRO A 198 -13.50 -31.91 10.77
C PRO A 198 -14.10 -33.31 10.56
N GLU A 199 -15.26 -33.59 11.15
CA GLU A 199 -15.96 -34.87 11.05
C GLU A 199 -17.08 -34.84 9.99
N GLY A 200 -17.52 -33.64 9.60
CA GLY A 200 -18.59 -33.41 8.61
C GLY A 200 -18.14 -33.43 7.15
N VAL A 201 -16.82 -33.38 6.87
CA VAL A 201 -16.26 -33.53 5.53
C VAL A 201 -16.12 -35.03 5.22
N LYS A 202 -17.00 -35.59 4.37
CA LYS A 202 -17.02 -37.02 4.07
C LYS A 202 -16.02 -37.35 2.96
N GLY A 203 -14.87 -37.94 3.31
CA GLY A 203 -13.90 -38.41 2.31
C GLY A 203 -13.09 -37.27 1.65
N HIS A 204 -12.57 -37.51 0.44
CA HIS A 204 -11.69 -36.61 -0.35
C HIS A 204 -12.36 -35.30 -0.83
N ASP A 205 -13.41 -34.82 -0.17
CA ASP A 205 -14.03 -33.54 -0.49
C ASP A 205 -13.00 -32.39 -0.34
N ALA A 206 -13.13 -31.36 -1.17
CA ALA A 206 -12.21 -30.23 -1.19
C ALA A 206 -12.35 -29.39 0.09
N CYS A 207 -11.34 -29.44 0.96
CA CYS A 207 -11.20 -28.53 2.09
C CYS A 207 -10.93 -27.11 1.55
N PRO A 208 -11.83 -26.12 1.78
CA PRO A 208 -11.72 -24.81 1.15
C PRO A 208 -10.62 -23.97 1.80
N LEU A 209 -9.99 -23.11 1.00
CA LEU A 209 -9.05 -22.13 1.53
C LEU A 209 -9.73 -21.23 2.58
N PRO A 210 -9.05 -20.91 3.70
CA PRO A 210 -7.62 -21.11 3.98
C PRO A 210 -7.24 -22.46 4.63
N TRP A 211 -8.16 -23.41 4.76
CA TRP A 211 -7.85 -24.76 5.28
C TRP A 211 -7.38 -25.69 4.16
N GLY A 212 -6.65 -26.74 4.54
CA GLY A 212 -6.23 -27.83 3.65
C GLY A 212 -6.16 -29.15 4.40
N TRP A 213 -6.00 -30.25 3.67
CA TRP A 213 -5.86 -31.58 4.24
C TRP A 213 -4.50 -31.74 4.93
N CYS A 214 -4.52 -31.95 6.23
CA CYS A 214 -3.36 -32.36 6.99
C CYS A 214 -3.36 -33.89 7.11
N GLU A 215 -2.47 -34.53 6.37
CA GLU A 215 -2.37 -35.98 6.24
C GLU A 215 -1.11 -36.45 6.96
N CYS A 216 -1.26 -37.31 7.96
CA CYS A 216 -0.14 -37.83 8.74
C CYS A 216 0.06 -39.31 8.46
N SER A 217 1.27 -39.70 8.08
CA SER A 217 1.67 -41.06 7.77
C SER A 217 2.82 -41.51 8.69
N GLY A 218 2.80 -42.78 9.10
CA GLY A 218 3.79 -43.35 10.00
C GLY A 218 3.34 -44.70 10.56
N VAL A 219 3.90 -45.10 11.69
CA VAL A 219 3.61 -46.40 12.34
C VAL A 219 2.19 -46.51 12.89
N VAL A 220 1.53 -45.38 13.14
CA VAL A 220 0.12 -45.32 13.56
C VAL A 220 -0.74 -44.72 12.45
N ARG A 221 -1.92 -45.30 12.25
CA ARG A 221 -2.89 -44.77 11.29
C ARG A 221 -3.58 -43.56 11.92
N VAL A 222 -3.33 -42.39 11.33
CA VAL A 222 -3.91 -41.12 11.78
C VAL A 222 -4.94 -40.66 10.74
N ARG A 223 -6.13 -40.26 11.20
CA ARG A 223 -7.15 -39.71 10.29
C ARG A 223 -6.71 -38.32 9.77
N PRO A 224 -6.82 -38.06 8.46
CA PRO A 224 -6.64 -36.72 7.90
C PRO A 224 -7.58 -35.71 8.56
N GLN A 225 -7.15 -34.46 8.71
CA GLN A 225 -8.00 -33.37 9.21
C GLN A 225 -7.86 -32.12 8.34
N CYS A 226 -8.96 -31.42 8.12
CA CYS A 226 -9.00 -30.11 7.47
C CYS A 226 -8.48 -29.04 8.47
N LEU A 227 -7.23 -28.60 8.27
CA LEU A 227 -6.47 -27.70 9.14
C LEU A 227 -5.81 -26.58 8.34
N THR A 228 -5.53 -25.45 8.97
CA THR A 228 -4.64 -24.44 8.40
C THR A 228 -3.20 -24.98 8.34
N THR A 229 -2.36 -24.41 7.47
CA THR A 229 -0.94 -24.81 7.37
C THR A 229 -0.22 -24.67 8.72
N LYS A 230 -0.54 -23.64 9.51
CA LYS A 230 0.04 -23.42 10.85
C LYS A 230 -0.36 -24.51 11.85
N GLU A 231 -1.64 -24.88 11.89
CA GLU A 231 -2.14 -25.96 12.75
C GLU A 231 -1.54 -27.31 12.33
N CYS A 232 -1.40 -27.57 11.02
CA CYS A 232 -0.79 -28.79 10.52
C CYS A 232 0.70 -28.90 10.87
N ARG A 233 1.46 -27.78 10.85
CA ARG A 233 2.84 -27.74 11.35
C ARG A 233 2.95 -28.09 12.83
N THR A 234 2.03 -27.55 13.64
CA THR A 234 2.00 -27.83 15.08
C THR A 234 1.76 -29.33 15.31
N ARG A 235 0.77 -29.89 14.62
CA ARG A 235 0.48 -31.34 14.66
C ARG A 235 1.66 -32.19 14.18
N ASN A 236 2.35 -31.78 13.12
CA ASN A 236 3.54 -32.48 12.63
C ASN A 236 4.63 -32.56 13.71
N ALA A 237 4.92 -31.44 14.37
CA ALA A 237 5.91 -31.40 15.44
C ALA A 237 5.55 -32.31 16.62
N GLU A 238 4.27 -32.32 17.03
CA GLU A 238 3.78 -33.23 18.08
C GLU A 238 3.90 -34.71 17.67
N MET A 239 3.64 -35.02 16.40
CA MET A 239 3.58 -36.40 15.88
C MET A 239 4.97 -36.97 15.55
N GLN A 240 5.98 -36.12 15.34
CA GLN A 240 7.37 -36.55 15.08
C GLN A 240 7.93 -37.47 16.18
N HIS A 241 7.56 -37.24 17.45
CA HIS A 241 7.95 -38.10 18.56
C HIS A 241 7.45 -39.55 18.42
N TYR A 242 6.39 -39.76 17.66
CA TYR A 242 5.78 -41.06 17.41
C TYR A 242 6.21 -41.68 16.08
N ASN A 243 7.27 -41.17 15.45
CA ASN A 243 7.73 -41.58 14.12
C ASN A 243 6.63 -41.45 13.05
N VAL A 244 5.87 -40.35 13.13
CA VAL A 244 4.80 -39.97 12.21
C VAL A 244 5.12 -38.60 11.64
N SER A 245 4.99 -38.45 10.32
CA SER A 245 5.17 -37.19 9.60
C SER A 245 3.88 -36.75 8.95
N CYS A 246 3.60 -35.46 8.97
CA CYS A 246 2.41 -34.88 8.34
C CYS A 246 2.77 -34.03 7.12
N THR A 247 1.91 -34.08 6.10
CA THR A 247 1.92 -33.21 4.92
C THR A 247 0.66 -32.36 4.90
N TRP A 248 0.73 -31.22 4.22
CA TRP A 248 -0.42 -30.33 4.03
C TRP A 248 -0.77 -30.23 2.54
N ASN A 249 -1.96 -30.68 2.16
CA ASN A 249 -2.39 -30.86 0.76
C ASN A 249 -1.33 -31.64 -0.05
N GLY A 250 -0.74 -32.68 0.54
CA GLY A 250 0.32 -33.48 -0.08
C GLY A 250 1.70 -32.81 -0.18
N SER A 251 1.85 -31.57 0.30
CA SER A 251 3.14 -30.87 0.35
C SER A 251 3.82 -31.05 1.69
N ASP A 252 5.14 -31.24 1.68
CA ASP A 252 5.95 -31.26 2.89
C ASP A 252 5.89 -29.92 3.61
N LEU A 253 5.84 -29.97 4.95
CA LEU A 253 5.62 -28.79 5.79
C LEU A 253 6.85 -27.91 6.00
N GLY A 254 8.00 -28.28 5.44
CA GLY A 254 9.31 -27.67 5.66
C GLY A 254 9.83 -27.85 7.09
N SER A 255 11.13 -27.66 7.30
CA SER A 255 11.70 -27.52 8.64
C SER A 255 11.26 -26.19 9.27
N VAL A 256 11.05 -26.19 10.59
CA VAL A 256 10.73 -24.98 11.36
C VAL A 256 11.97 -24.10 11.44
N GLU A 257 11.91 -22.87 10.93
CA GLU A 257 12.75 -21.75 11.41
C GLU A 257 12.02 -21.02 12.53
#